data_AF-A0A949P7D7-F1
#
_entry.id   AF-A0A949P7D7-F1
#
_cell.length_a   1.000
_cell.length_b   1.000
_cell.length_c   1.000
_cell.angle_alpha   90.00
_cell.angle_beta   90.00
_cell.angle_gamma   90.00
#
_symmetry.space_group_name_H-M   'P 1'
#
loop_
_entity.id
_entity.type
_entity.pdbx_description
1 polymer ?
#
loop_
_entity_poly.entity_id
_entity_poly.type
_entity_poly.pdbx_seq_one_letter_code
_entity_poly.pdbx_strand_id
1 'polypeptide(L)'
;MGEPIRFRRNERGRWIVGKVAGIATDGSITLRDPDGSARSLRAERLEIRRPGSRGRLRWRVVSEVAVTWEQLELFDGPDPAHPTSAET
;
A
#
# COMPACT_ATOMS: atom_id res chain seq x y z
N MET A 1 0.74 -10.70 4.82
CA MET A 1 1.94 -9.87 5.06
C MET A 1 1.77 -8.60 4.25
N GLY A 2 1.77 -7.41 4.87
CA GLY A 2 1.50 -6.16 4.16
C GLY A 2 2.71 -5.63 3.39
N GLU A 3 2.45 -4.99 2.25
CA GLU A 3 3.44 -4.36 1.38
C GLU A 3 4.23 -3.28 2.15
N PRO A 4 5.57 -3.21 2.00
CA PRO A 4 6.38 -2.20 2.66
C PRO A 4 6.07 -0.82 2.09
N ILE A 5 5.64 0.08 2.98
CA ILE A 5 5.34 1.47 2.68
C ILE A 5 6.18 2.37 3.57
N ARG A 6 6.60 3.52 3.08
CA ARG A 6 7.25 4.53 3.91
C ARG A 6 6.43 5.80 3.97
N PHE A 7 6.49 6.45 5.13
CA PHE A 7 5.77 7.69 5.41
C PHE A 7 6.63 8.59 6.29
N ARG A 8 6.25 9.86 6.41
CA ARG A 8 6.86 10.79 7.38
C ARG A 8 5.78 11.28 8.34
N ARG A 9 6.09 11.32 9.64
CA ARG A 9 5.17 11.85 10.65
C ARG A 9 4.88 13.34 10.46
N ASN A 10 5.87 14.08 9.97
CA ASN A 10 5.81 15.50 9.64
C ASN A 10 6.48 15.72 8.27
N GLU A 11 6.22 16.85 7.61
CA GLU A 11 6.79 17.16 6.29
C GLU A 11 8.33 17.24 6.25
N ARG A 12 8.98 17.42 7.41
CA ARG A 12 10.44 17.41 7.55
C ARG A 12 10.94 16.25 8.42
N GLY A 13 10.07 15.33 8.78
CA GLY A 13 10.41 14.18 9.63
C GLY A 13 11.22 13.13 8.89
N ARG A 14 11.82 12.21 9.65
CA ARG A 14 12.45 11.02 9.07
C ARG A 14 11.42 10.16 8.34
N TRP A 15 11.86 9.48 7.28
CA TRP A 15 11.09 8.40 6.69
C TRP A 15 11.05 7.21 7.64
N ILE A 16 9.85 6.70 7.87
CA ILE A 16 9.59 5.51 8.67
C ILE A 16 9.02 4.47 7.72
N VAL A 17 9.56 3.26 7.76
CA VAL A 17 9.04 2.14 6.98
C VAL A 17 8.02 1.40 7.84
N GLY A 18 6.77 1.39 7.40
CA GLY A 18 5.69 0.61 7.96
C GLY A 18 5.19 -0.45 6.96
N LYS A 19 4.02 -0.99 7.23
CA LYS A 19 3.33 -1.93 6.35
C LYS A 19 1.93 -1.45 6.05
N VAL A 20 1.48 -1.62 4.81
CA VAL A 20 0.08 -1.32 4.47
C VAL A 20 -0.83 -2.31 5.21
N ALA A 21 -1.92 -1.77 5.76
CA ALA A 21 -2.97 -2.52 6.43
C ALA A 21 -4.30 -2.46 5.66
N GLY A 22 -4.53 -1.44 4.83
CA GLY A 22 -5.71 -1.35 3.97
C GLY A 22 -5.88 0.02 3.32
N ILE A 23 -6.99 0.19 2.60
CA ILE A 23 -7.40 1.45 1.98
C ILE A 23 -8.79 1.79 2.52
N ALA A 24 -8.97 3.02 2.98
CA ALA A 24 -10.25 3.53 3.41
C ALA A 24 -11.06 4.07 2.22
N THR A 25 -12.38 4.16 2.39
CA THR A 25 -13.31 4.58 1.33
C THR A 25 -13.04 6.00 0.79
N ASP A 26 -12.40 6.86 1.57
CA ASP A 26 -12.01 8.21 1.15
C ASP A 26 -10.69 8.25 0.34
N GLY A 27 -10.12 7.09 0.04
CA GLY A 27 -8.85 6.94 -0.67
C GLY A 27 -7.61 7.10 0.21
N SER A 28 -7.76 7.23 1.53
CA SER A 28 -6.64 7.22 2.47
C SER A 28 -6.11 5.80 2.69
N ILE A 29 -4.81 5.66 2.96
CA ILE A 29 -4.17 4.37 3.18
C ILE A 29 -3.98 4.17 4.68
N THR A 30 -4.50 3.06 5.19
CA THR A 30 -4.24 2.59 6.55
C THR A 30 -2.93 1.81 6.57
N LEU A 31 -2.04 2.16 7.49
CA LEU A 31 -0.73 1.52 7.65
C LEU A 31 -0.42 1.25 9.13
N ARG A 32 0.51 0.33 9.36
CA ARG A 32 1.05 0.00 10.67
C ARG A 32 2.51 0.45 10.77
N ASP A 33 2.79 1.25 11.79
CA ASP A 33 4.14 1.66 12.18
C ASP A 33 4.94 0.47 12.74
N PRO A 34 6.29 0.54 12.76
CA PRO A 34 7.12 -0.42 13.47
C PRO A 34 6.81 -0.54 14.96
N ASP A 35 6.30 0.54 15.56
CA ASP A 35 5.90 0.57 16.97
C ASP A 35 4.50 -0.05 17.21
N GLY A 36 3.85 -0.55 16.16
CA GLY A 36 2.53 -1.18 16.25
C GLY A 36 1.36 -0.21 16.11
N SER A 37 1.60 1.10 16.06
CA SER A 37 0.54 2.09 15.88
C SER A 37 -0.10 1.97 14.50
N ALA A 38 -1.43 2.03 14.43
CA ALA A 38 -2.16 2.17 13.18
C ALA A 38 -2.34 3.66 12.83
N ARG A 39 -2.19 4.01 11.55
CA ARG A 39 -2.39 5.38 11.04
C ARG A 39 -3.08 5.35 9.70
N SER A 40 -3.92 6.36 9.43
CA SER A 40 -4.45 6.62 8.09
C SER A 40 -3.83 7.89 7.52
N LEU A 41 -3.26 7.82 6.32
CA LEU A 41 -2.59 8.93 5.64
C LEU A 41 -3.00 9.00 4.17
N ARG A 42 -2.97 10.22 3.62
CA ARG A 42 -3.17 10.48 2.18
C ARG A 42 -2.07 9.83 1.34
N ALA A 43 -2.43 9.30 0.17
CA ALA A 43 -1.54 8.59 -0.73
C ALA A 43 -0.34 9.44 -1.19
N GLU A 44 -0.52 10.76 -1.28
CA GLU A 44 0.47 11.76 -1.67
C GLU A 44 1.59 11.93 -0.61
N ARG A 45 1.34 11.48 0.62
CA ARG A 45 2.32 11.53 1.74
C ARG A 45 3.04 10.21 1.96
N LEU A 46 2.74 9.21 1.13
CA LEU A 46 3.20 7.85 1.27
C LEU A 46 4.00 7.44 0.05
N GLU A 47 4.98 6.58 0.26
CA GLU A 47 5.73 5.98 -0.83
C GLU A 47 5.83 4.47 -0.70
N ILE A 48 5.71 3.78 -1.83
CA ILE A 48 5.74 2.33 -1.95
C ILE A 48 6.90 1.91 -2.84
N ARG A 49 7.45 0.72 -2.61
CA ARG A 49 8.48 0.17 -3.50
C ARG A 49 7.82 -0.34 -4.78
N ARG A 50 8.24 0.18 -5.92
CA ARG A 50 7.84 -0.33 -7.23
C ARG A 50 9.05 -0.58 -8.11
N PRO A 51 9.01 -1.60 -8.97
CA PRO A 51 10.05 -1.78 -9.98
C PRO A 51 10.04 -0.60 -10.93
N GLY A 52 11.21 0.02 -11.14
CA GLY A 52 11.41 0.98 -12.21
C GLY A 52 11.70 0.29 -13.55
N SER A 53 11.82 1.06 -14.62
CA SER A 53 12.01 0.57 -16.00
C SER A 53 13.24 -0.33 -16.21
N ARG A 54 14.18 -0.36 -15.26
CA ARG A 54 15.37 -1.23 -15.25
C ARG A 54 15.36 -2.27 -14.12
N GLY A 55 14.17 -2.65 -13.63
CA GLY A 55 13.98 -3.69 -12.62
C GLY A 55 14.35 -3.32 -11.17
N ARG A 56 15.06 -2.21 -10.95
CA ARG A 56 15.39 -1.75 -9.59
C ARG A 56 14.16 -1.22 -8.88
N LEU A 57 13.90 -1.72 -7.67
CA LEU A 57 12.88 -1.18 -6.79
C LEU A 57 13.24 0.24 -6.37
N ARG A 58 12.32 1.17 -6.57
CA ARG A 58 12.41 2.55 -6.09
C ARG A 58 11.19 2.88 -5.27
N TRP A 59 11.39 3.73 -4.27
CA TRP A 59 10.28 4.34 -3.57
C TRP A 59 9.61 5.35 -4.50
N ARG A 60 8.29 5.23 -4.66
CA ARG A 60 7.46 6.10 -5.48
C ARG A 60 6.22 6.50 -4.71
N VAL A 61 5.74 7.72 -4.94
CA VAL A 61 4.54 8.24 -4.25
C VAL A 61 3.33 7.37 -4.60
N VAL A 62 2.54 7.00 -3.59
CA VAL A 62 1.40 6.08 -3.79
C VAL A 62 0.37 6.66 -4.74
N SER A 63 0.11 7.97 -4.69
CA SER A 63 -0.84 8.61 -5.63
C SER A 63 -0.40 8.50 -7.08
N GLU A 64 0.90 8.57 -7.39
CA GLU A 64 1.39 8.34 -8.76
C GLU A 64 1.22 6.87 -9.19
N VAL A 65 1.44 5.94 -8.26
CA VAL A 65 1.38 4.50 -8.55
C VAL A 65 -0.07 4.02 -8.68
N ALA A 66 -0.98 4.51 -7.84
CA ALA A 66 -2.39 4.14 -7.83
C ALA A 66 -3.13 4.58 -9.11
N VAL A 67 -2.64 5.62 -9.78
CA VAL A 67 -3.17 6.05 -11.09
C VAL A 67 -2.65 5.17 -12.24
N THR A 68 -1.49 4.53 -12.08
CA THR A 68 -0.79 3.82 -13.17
C THR A 68 -0.92 2.29 -13.08
N TRP A 69 -1.41 1.74 -11.96
CA TRP A 69 -1.68 0.31 -11.80
C TRP A 69 -3.09 0.15 -11.24
N GLU A 70 -3.91 -0.63 -11.93
CA GLU A 70 -5.24 -1.02 -11.50
C GLU A 70 -5.24 -1.35 -10.00
N GLN A 71 -6.15 -0.70 -9.26
CA GLN A 71 -6.27 -0.70 -7.80
C GLN A 71 -6.53 -2.09 -7.16
N LEU A 72 -6.26 -3.20 -7.84
CA LEU A 72 -6.91 -4.49 -7.61
C LEU A 72 -6.04 -5.65 -7.10
N GLU A 73 -4.74 -5.46 -6.85
CA GLU A 73 -3.91 -6.57 -6.31
C GLU A 73 -3.43 -6.33 -4.87
N LEU A 74 -3.88 -5.26 -4.20
CA LEU A 74 -3.57 -5.09 -2.77
C LEU A 74 -4.44 -5.98 -1.85
N PHE A 75 -5.32 -6.80 -2.44
CA PHE A 75 -6.32 -7.63 -1.78
C PHE A 75 -6.17 -9.13 -2.08
N ASP A 76 -4.96 -9.69 -2.20
CA ASP A 76 -4.81 -11.17 -2.10
C ASP A 76 -4.94 -11.63 -0.63
N GLY A 77 -6.15 -11.42 -0.09
CA GLY A 77 -6.81 -12.27 0.88
C GLY A 77 -8.14 -12.66 0.23
N PRO A 78 -8.57 -13.92 0.31
CA PRO A 78 -9.50 -14.53 -0.64
C PRO A 78 -10.77 -13.71 -0.83
N ASP A 79 -11.06 -13.42 -2.10
CA ASP A 79 -12.26 -12.79 -2.59
C ASP A 79 -13.51 -13.64 -2.26
N PRO A 80 -14.54 -13.09 -1.60
CA PRO A 80 -15.79 -13.81 -1.32
C PRO A 80 -16.74 -13.92 -2.53
N ALA A 81 -16.34 -13.48 -3.73
CA ALA A 81 -17.15 -13.52 -4.95
C ALA A 81 -16.69 -14.57 -5.99
N HIS A 82 -15.65 -15.36 -5.71
CA HIS A 82 -15.38 -16.63 -6.40
C HIS A 82 -16.00 -17.81 -5.63
N PRO A 83 -17.18 -18.34 -6.00
CA PRO A 83 -17.51 -19.71 -5.61
C PRO A 83 -16.45 -20.61 -6.25
N THR A 84 -15.77 -21.42 -5.44
CA THR A 84 -15.01 -22.57 -5.93
C THR A 84 -15.96 -23.37 -6.81
N SER A 85 -15.69 -23.40 -8.12
CA SER A 85 -16.28 -24.39 -9.00
C SER A 85 -15.85 -25.75 -8.45
N ALA A 86 -16.80 -26.45 -7.84
CA ALA A 86 -16.69 -27.87 -7.60
C ALA A 86 -16.53 -28.55 -8.96
N GLU A 87 -15.36 -29.16 -9.19
CA GLU A 87 -15.19 -30.13 -10.26
C GLU A 87 -15.80 -31.46 -9.82
N THR A 88 -16.77 -31.90 -10.63
CA THR A 88 -17.34 -33.24 -10.93
C THR A 88 -17.29 -34.35 -9.88
#